data_AF-A0A926KR32-F1
#
_entry.id   AF-A0A926KR32-F1
#
_cell.length_a   1.000
_cell.length_b   1.000
_cell.length_c   1.000
_cell.angle_alpha   90.00
_cell.angle_beta   90.00
_cell.angle_gamma   90.00
#
_symmetry.space_group_name_H-M   'P 1'
#
loop_
_entity.id
_entity.type
_entity.pdbx_description
1 polymer ?
#
loop_
_entity_poly.entity_id
_entity_poly.type
_entity_poly.pdbx_seq_one_letter_code
_entity_poly.pdbx_strand_id
1 'polypeptide(L)' 'MIFSYRKWLTRLRFIVLFMALTILLYQVMVVLTGWIQPTNKYKTPAGKSVKVFQQHQHALVQDTGASMSDRLRLFYWYGE' A
#
# COMPACT_ATOMS: atom_id res chain seq x y z
N MET A 1 -18.30 -37.13 -25.77
CA MET A 1 -17.62 -36.25 -24.78
C MET A 1 -18.17 -36.58 -23.39
N ILE A 2 -17.53 -37.50 -22.66
CA ILE A 2 -17.85 -37.72 -21.24
C ILE A 2 -17.23 -36.53 -20.50
N PHE A 3 -18.05 -35.55 -20.16
CA PHE A 3 -17.61 -34.40 -19.38
C PHE A 3 -17.04 -34.90 -18.05
N SER A 4 -15.82 -34.48 -17.73
CA SER A 4 -15.11 -34.89 -16.52
C SER A 4 -15.69 -34.17 -15.28
N TYR A 5 -16.97 -34.43 -15.01
CA TYR A 5 -17.78 -33.79 -13.96
C TYR A 5 -17.14 -33.95 -12.59
N ARG A 6 -16.52 -35.11 -12.35
CA ARG A 6 -15.74 -35.40 -11.13
C ARG A 6 -14.55 -34.45 -10.93
N LYS A 7 -13.85 -34.06 -12.00
CA LYS A 7 -12.72 -33.10 -11.90
C LYS A 7 -13.22 -31.68 -11.62
N TRP A 8 -14.39 -31.32 -12.15
CA TRP A 8 -15.01 -30.02 -11.95
C TRP A 8 -15.54 -29.85 -10.52
N LEU A 9 -16.17 -30.88 -9.97
CA LEU A 9 -16.60 -30.91 -8.56
C LEU A 9 -15.45 -30.72 -7.58
N THR A 10 -14.30 -31.36 -7.82
CA THR A 10 -13.10 -31.17 -7.00
C THR A 10 -12.62 -29.72 -7.04
N ARG A 11 -12.60 -29.08 -8.21
CA ARG A 11 -12.22 -27.66 -8.34
C ARG A 11 -13.23 -26.74 -7.65
N LEU A 12 -14.52 -27.02 -7.80
CA LEU A 12 -15.59 -26.25 -7.16
C LEU A 12 -15.47 -26.29 -5.64
N ARG A 13 -15.09 -27.44 -5.05
CA ARG A 13 -14.80 -27.55 -3.61
C ARG A 13 -13.72 -26.57 -3.16
N PHE A 14 -12.63 -26.44 -3.91
CA PHE A 14 -11.56 -25.50 -3.58
C PHE A 14 -11.99 -24.04 -3.76
N ILE A 15 -12.80 -23.74 -4.79
CA ILE A 15 -13.35 -22.39 -4.99
C ILE A 15 -14.26 -21.99 -3.82
N VAL A 16 -15.15 -22.90 -3.39
CA VAL A 16 -16.03 -22.66 -2.25
C VAL A 16 -15.23 -22.46 -0.97
N LEU A 17 -14.20 -23.27 -0.74
CA LEU A 17 -13.32 -23.13 0.44
C LEU A 17 -12.57 -21.79 0.42
N PHE A 18 -12.04 -21.38 -0.73
CA PHE A 18 -11.39 -20.08 -0.90
C PHE A 18 -12.35 -18.91 -0.64
N MET A 19 -13.58 -19.01 -1.16
CA MET A 19 -14.61 -17.99 -0.96
C MET A 19 -15.01 -17.89 0.51
N ALA A 20 -15.20 -19.04 1.18
CA ALA A 20 -15.49 -19.09 2.62
C ALA A 20 -14.35 -18.46 3.45
N LEU A 21 -13.10 -18.76 3.12
CA LEU A 21 -11.94 -18.18 3.80
C LEU A 21 -11.87 -16.66 3.59
N THR A 22 -12.16 -16.18 2.38
CA THR A 22 -12.17 -14.75 2.05
C THR A 22 -13.25 -14.00 2.84
N ILE A 23 -14.45 -14.58 2.95
CA ILE A 23 -15.54 -14.03 3.76
C ILE A 23 -15.14 -14.00 5.24
N LEU A 24 -14.54 -15.07 5.75
CA LEU A 24 -14.06 -15.12 7.13
C LEU A 24 -13.04 -14.01 7.41
N LEU A 25 -12.05 -13.85 6.52
CA LEU A 25 -11.02 -12.82 6.66
C LEU A 25 -11.62 -11.40 6.59
N TYR A 26 -12.60 -11.19 5.71
CA TYR A 26 -13.36 -9.94 5.65
C TYR A 26 -14.08 -9.66 6.98
N GLN A 27 -14.74 -10.65 7.57
CA GLN A 27 -15.41 -10.46 8.87
C GLN A 27 -14.41 -10.12 9.98
N VAL A 28 -13.24 -10.77 10.00
CA VAL A 28 -12.16 -10.42 10.93
C VAL A 28 -11.72 -8.97 10.73
N MET A 29 -11.51 -8.52 9.49
CA MET A 29 -11.18 -7.13 9.18
C MET A 29 -12.28 -6.15 9.62
N VAL A 30 -13.56 -6.50 9.48
CA VAL A 30 -14.68 -5.68 9.95
C VAL A 30 -14.67 -5.55 11.47
N VAL A 31 -14.44 -6.64 12.20
CA VAL A 31 -14.31 -6.60 13.67
C VAL A 31 -13.10 -5.76 14.09
N LEU A 32 -11.96 -5.95 13.43
CA LEU A 32 -10.74 -5.19 13.70
C LEU A 32 -10.91 -3.69 13.40
N THR A 33 -11.58 -3.34 12.30
CA THR A 33 -11.87 -1.92 11.98
C THR A 33 -12.84 -1.32 12.98
N GLY A 34 -13.86 -2.06 13.43
CA GLY A 34 -14.74 -1.63 14.53
C GLY A 34 -13.98 -1.42 15.85
N TRP A 35 -12.95 -2.24 16.12
CA TRP A 35 -12.06 -2.07 17.28
C TRP A 35 -11.10 -0.88 17.12
N ILE A 36 -10.60 -0.64 15.90
CA ILE A 36 -9.61 0.40 15.60
C ILE A 36 -10.24 1.77 15.40
N GLN A 37 -11.51 1.83 15.03
CA GLN A 37 -12.19 3.10 14.80
C GLN A 37 -12.47 3.77 16.14
N PRO A 38 -11.74 4.84 16.50
CA PRO A 38 -12.05 5.57 17.72
C PRO A 38 -13.40 6.24 17.49
N THR A 39 -14.18 6.34 18.56
CA THR A 39 -15.48 7.00 18.72
C THR A 39 -15.54 8.47 18.29
N ASN A 40 -14.55 8.99 17.56
CA ASN A 40 -14.37 10.40 17.27
C ASN A 40 -14.16 10.65 15.76
N LYS A 41 -15.26 10.46 15.01
CA LYS A 41 -15.39 10.69 13.56
C LYS A 41 -15.10 12.14 13.11
N TYR A 42 -15.01 13.08 14.05
CA TYR A 42 -14.77 14.51 13.81
C TYR A 42 -13.46 15.04 14.40
N LYS A 43 -12.54 14.17 14.83
CA LYS A 43 -11.21 14.64 15.24
C LYS A 43 -10.40 14.98 13.99
N THR A 44 -10.00 16.24 13.86
CA THR A 44 -9.07 16.69 12.82
C THR A 44 -7.82 15.81 12.84
N PRO A 45 -7.30 15.37 11.68
CA PRO A 45 -6.10 14.55 11.65
C PRO A 45 -4.97 15.32 12.31
N ALA A 46 -4.49 14.82 13.45
CA ALA A 46 -3.37 15.39 14.20
C ALA A 46 -2.01 15.03 13.55
N GLY A 47 -1.96 15.14 12.23
CA GLY A 47 -0.76 14.98 11.44
C GLY A 47 -0.73 16.12 10.44
N LYS A 48 0.24 17.03 10.59
CA LYS A 48 0.56 18.03 9.56
C LYS A 48 1.11 17.29 8.33
N SER A 49 0.26 16.58 7.59
CA SER A 49 0.59 16.14 6.24
C SER A 49 0.49 17.37 5.34
N VAL A 50 1.52 18.20 5.40
CA VAL A 50 1.75 19.24 4.42
C VAL A 50 2.03 18.51 3.12
N LYS A 51 1.10 18.61 2.18
CA LYS A 51 1.31 18.17 0.80
C LYS A 51 2.43 19.06 0.23
N VAL A 52 3.67 18.59 0.30
CA VAL A 52 4.83 19.30 -0.25
C VAL A 52 4.72 19.21 -1.78
N PHE A 53 4.00 20.16 -2.36
CA PHE A 53 4.16 20.46 -3.76
C PHE A 53 5.54 21.10 -3.91
N GLN A 54 6.51 20.32 -4.37
CA GLN A 54 7.85 20.80 -4.71
C GLN A 54 7.82 21.53 -6.07
N GLN A 55 6.94 22.52 -6.17
CA GLN A 55 6.82 23.42 -7.30
C GLN A 55 7.80 24.58 -6.98
N HIS A 56 9.00 24.51 -7.57
CA HIS A 56 9.99 25.60 -7.66
C HIS A 56 10.90 25.87 -6.44
N GLN A 57 11.79 24.91 -6.12
CA GLN A 57 13.11 25.25 -5.52
C GLN A 57 14.27 25.06 -6.51
N HIS A 58 14.01 25.21 -7.82
CA HIS A 58 15.05 25.28 -8.85
C HIS A 58 15.67 26.68 -9.00
N ALA A 59 15.39 27.63 -8.10
CA ALA A 59 15.79 29.03 -8.28
C ALA A 59 16.80 29.58 -7.25
N LEU A 60 17.46 28.74 -6.43
CA LEU A 60 18.40 29.27 -5.43
C LEU A 60 19.66 28.42 -5.17
N VAL A 61 20.04 27.53 -6.09
CA VAL A 61 21.37 26.90 -6.04
C VAL A 61 22.00 26.99 -7.43
N GLN A 62 22.15 28.24 -7.87
CA GLN A 62 23.26 28.60 -8.74
C GLN A 62 24.43 28.93 -7.78
N ASP A 63 25.61 28.41 -8.09
CA ASP A 63 26.90 28.57 -7.40
C ASP A 63 27.10 27.67 -6.17
N THR A 64 27.98 26.65 -6.15
CA THR A 64 29.25 26.42 -6.86
C THR A 64 29.64 24.92 -6.73
N GLY A 65 30.10 24.29 -7.81
CA GLY A 65 31.05 23.17 -7.75
C GLY A 65 30.59 21.75 -7.42
N ALA A 66 29.31 21.46 -7.16
CA ALA A 66 28.87 20.08 -6.92
C ALA A 66 28.79 19.29 -8.25
N SER A 67 29.85 18.55 -8.54
CA SER A 67 29.95 17.69 -9.72
C SER A 67 28.88 16.60 -9.70
N MET A 68 28.40 16.18 -10.88
CA MET A 68 27.44 15.08 -11.04
C MET A 68 27.88 13.80 -10.28
N SER A 69 29.18 13.61 -10.10
CA SER A 69 29.76 12.50 -9.34
C SER A 69 29.47 12.55 -7.84
N ASP A 70 29.38 13.73 -7.22
CA ASP A 70 29.05 13.83 -5.80
C ASP A 70 27.62 13.37 -5.53
N ARG A 71 26.71 13.64 -6.47
CA ARG A 71 25.33 13.16 -6.44
C ARG A 71 25.24 11.63 -6.61
N LEU A 72 26.03 11.06 -7.52
CA LEU A 72 26.11 9.59 -7.70
C LEU A 72 26.66 8.90 -6.45
N ARG A 73 27.69 9.48 -5.83
CA ARG A 73 28.29 8.93 -4.61
C ARG A 73 27.31 8.94 -3.45
N LEU A 74 26.54 10.02 -3.31
CA LEU A 74 25.51 10.14 -2.27
C LEU A 74 24.37 9.13 -2.48
N PHE A 75 23.94 8.90 -3.73
CA PHE A 75 22.97 7.86 -4.07
C PHE A 75 23.45 6.46 -3.65
N TYR A 76 24.69 6.11 -3.97
CA TYR A 76 25.28 4.83 -3.57
C TYR A 76 25.47 4.69 -2.05
N TRP A 77 25.61 5.79 -1.32
CA TRP A 77 25.88 5.78 0.11
C TRP A 77 24.60 5.75 0.96
N TYR A 78 23.56 6.47 0.55
CA TYR A 78 22.27 6.51 1.23
C TYR A 78 21.32 5.38 0.80
N GLY A 79 21.51 4.80 -0.38
CA GLY A 79 20.83 3.60 -0.82
C GLY A 79 19.31 3.76 -0.96
N GLU A 80 18.87 4.73 -1.76
CA GLU A 80 17.51 4.72 -2.32
C GLU A 80 17.45 3.87 -3.60
#